data_AF-A0A9E4DXB8-F1
#
_entry.id   AF-A0A9E4DXB8-F1
#
_cell.length_a   1.000
_cell.length_b   1.000
_cell.length_c   1.000
_cell.angle_alpha   90.00
_cell.angle_beta   90.00
_cell.angle_gamma   90.00
#
_symmetry.space_group_name_H-M   'P 1'
#
loop_
_entity.id
_entity.type
_entity.pdbx_description
1 polymer ?
#
loop_
_entity_poly.entity_id
_entity_poly.type
_entity_poly.pdbx_seq_one_letter_code
_entity_poly.pdbx_strand_id
1 'polypeptide(L)'
;MLIHCHSAPQGSILILEQPEAHLHPKVQSELADVLIDVVKNRNVQIILESHSENLLLRLMRRIAEKQISVDNTALYFCQINDSTSEIERLNMDEYGNIRNWPQDFFGDAAGELIKKTRAEMQRRKVIE
;
A
#
# COMPACT_ATOMS: atom_id res chain seq x y z
N MET A 1 -7.80 12.73 12.16
CA MET A 1 -7.19 11.39 11.98
C MET A 1 -6.16 11.03 13.07
N LEU A 2 -4.97 11.64 13.12
CA LEU A 2 -3.88 11.17 14.00
C LEU A 2 -4.26 11.11 15.49
N ILE A 3 -5.11 12.03 15.94
CA ILE A 3 -5.68 12.03 17.30
C ILE A 3 -6.54 10.78 17.51
N HIS A 4 -7.36 10.35 16.54
CA HIS A 4 -8.14 9.13 16.65
C HIS A 4 -7.25 7.88 16.67
N CYS A 5 -6.19 7.84 15.85
CA CYS A 5 -5.20 6.78 15.91
C CYS A 5 -4.53 6.69 17.30
N HIS A 6 -4.34 7.83 17.96
CA HIS A 6 -3.79 7.90 19.31
C HIS A 6 -4.81 7.67 20.43
N SER A 7 -6.09 7.96 20.24
CA SER A 7 -7.08 7.89 21.31
C SER A 7 -7.96 6.64 21.26
N ALA A 8 -7.89 5.87 20.17
CA ALA A 8 -8.64 4.63 20.03
C ALA A 8 -8.26 3.62 21.12
N PRO A 9 -9.24 2.99 21.78
CA PRO A 9 -9.01 1.88 22.68
C PRO A 9 -8.26 0.74 21.99
N GLN A 10 -7.47 -0.03 22.75
CA GLN A 10 -6.83 -1.24 22.24
C GLN A 10 -7.87 -2.23 21.70
N GLY A 11 -7.60 -2.86 20.55
CA GLY A 11 -8.54 -3.77 19.88
C GLY A 11 -9.61 -3.10 19.03
N SER A 12 -9.58 -1.76 18.89
CA SER A 12 -10.52 -1.04 18.03
C SER A 12 -10.21 -1.24 16.54
N ILE A 13 -11.25 -1.05 15.72
CA ILE A 13 -11.13 -0.91 14.26
C ILE A 13 -11.22 0.57 13.91
N LEU A 14 -10.24 1.07 13.17
CA LEU A 14 -10.21 2.42 12.61
C LEU A 14 -10.48 2.34 11.12
N ILE A 15 -11.46 3.12 10.65
CA ILE A 15 -11.79 3.25 9.23
C ILE A 15 -11.38 4.66 8.81
N LEU A 16 -10.52 4.76 7.81
CA LEU A 16 -9.97 6.02 7.32
C LEU A 16 -10.27 6.14 5.83
N GLU A 17 -10.99 7.19 5.45
CA GLU A 17 -11.23 7.56 4.05
C GLU A 17 -10.28 8.68 3.65
N GLN A 18 -9.55 8.46 2.55
CA GLN A 18 -8.55 9.36 1.95
C GLN A 18 -7.75 10.20 2.96
N PRO A 19 -7.15 9.60 4.01
CA PRO A 19 -6.47 10.38 5.04
C PRO A 19 -5.28 11.19 4.53
N GLU A 20 -4.80 10.85 3.34
CA GLU A 20 -3.69 11.48 2.65
C GLU A 20 -4.11 12.60 1.69
N ALA A 21 -5.42 12.84 1.54
CA ALA A 21 -5.95 13.89 0.69
C ALA A 21 -5.30 15.24 1.03
N HIS A 22 -4.86 15.97 0.01
CA HIS A 22 -4.20 17.28 0.12
C HIS A 22 -2.82 17.27 0.79
N LEU A 23 -2.27 16.11 1.18
CA LEU A 23 -0.89 16.03 1.68
C LEU A 23 0.10 16.01 0.53
N HIS A 24 1.25 16.64 0.75
CA HIS A 24 2.38 16.53 -0.16
C HIS A 24 2.84 15.06 -0.28
N PRO A 25 3.22 14.56 -1.48
CA PRO A 25 3.65 13.17 -1.72
C PRO A 25 4.57 12.57 -0.66
N LYS A 26 5.58 13.34 -0.23
CA LYS A 26 6.51 12.97 0.84
C LYS A 26 5.78 12.63 2.16
N VAL A 27 4.81 13.45 2.55
CA VAL A 27 4.06 13.27 3.79
C VAL A 27 3.09 12.08 3.68
N GLN A 28 2.59 11.77 2.48
CA GLN A 28 1.79 10.56 2.24
C GLN A 28 2.60 9.28 2.53
N SER A 29 3.88 9.26 2.15
CA SER A 29 4.79 8.17 2.54
C SER A 29 5.01 8.13 4.05
N GLU A 30 5.28 9.27 4.69
CA GLU A 30 5.46 9.32 6.15
C GLU A 30 4.20 8.89 6.92
N LEU A 31 3.01 9.19 6.37
CA LEU A 31 1.75 8.73 6.93
C LEU A 31 1.66 7.20 6.98
N ALA A 32 2.13 6.50 5.93
CA ALA A 32 2.16 5.03 5.93
C ALA A 32 2.98 4.48 7.12
N ASP A 33 4.12 5.12 7.44
CA ASP A 33 4.96 4.72 8.57
C ASP A 33 4.20 4.91 9.91
N VAL A 34 3.52 6.05 10.07
CA VAL A 34 2.72 6.32 11.26
C VAL A 34 1.58 5.30 11.43
N LEU A 35 0.90 4.92 10.35
CA LEU A 35 -0.18 3.92 10.40
C LEU A 35 0.37 2.54 10.79
N ILE A 36 1.52 2.14 10.25
CA ILE A 36 2.20 0.88 10.61
C ILE A 36 2.56 0.89 12.10
N ASP A 37 3.12 1.99 12.60
CA ASP A 37 3.47 2.13 14.02
C ASP A 37 2.24 2.04 14.93
N VAL A 38 1.11 2.62 14.52
CA VAL A 38 -0.16 2.55 15.26
C VAL A 38 -0.64 1.09 15.35
N VAL A 39 -0.68 0.36 14.23
CA VAL A 39 -1.10 -1.05 14.20
C VAL A 39 -0.22 -1.90 15.12
N LYS A 40 1.10 -1.75 15.02
CA LYS A 40 2.07 -2.55 15.79
C LYS A 40 2.03 -2.28 17.29
N ASN A 41 1.96 -1.02 17.68
CA ASN A 41 2.12 -0.64 19.08
C ASN A 41 0.80 -0.60 19.85
N ARG A 42 -0.35 -0.51 19.16
CA ARG A 42 -1.65 -0.34 19.81
C ARG A 42 -2.61 -1.50 19.62
N ASN A 43 -2.24 -2.52 18.84
CA ASN A 43 -3.10 -3.65 18.52
C ASN A 43 -4.49 -3.17 18.05
N VAL A 44 -4.49 -2.24 17.08
CA VAL A 44 -5.69 -1.75 16.40
C VAL A 44 -5.68 -2.20 14.95
N GLN A 45 -6.85 -2.50 14.41
CA GLN A 45 -7.00 -2.81 13.00
C GLN A 45 -7.31 -1.52 12.23
N ILE A 46 -6.64 -1.30 11.11
CA ILE A 46 -6.91 -0.14 10.24
C ILE A 46 -7.48 -0.64 8.92
N ILE A 47 -8.62 -0.09 8.52
CA ILE A 47 -9.18 -0.18 7.18
C ILE A 47 -8.99 1.19 6.55
N LEU A 48 -8.25 1.22 5.44
CA LEU A 48 -7.82 2.43 4.79
C LEU A 48 -8.30 2.42 3.34
N GLU A 49 -8.98 3.47 2.93
CA GLU A 49 -9.19 3.80 1.52
C GLU A 49 -8.22 4.93 1.13
N SER A 50 -7.54 4.74 0.00
CA SER A 50 -6.47 5.62 -0.47
C SER A 50 -6.33 5.51 -1.99
N HIS A 51 -6.00 6.65 -2.62
CA HIS A 51 -5.63 6.72 -4.04
C HIS A 51 -4.14 7.06 -4.22
N SER A 52 -3.35 7.02 -3.14
CA SER A 52 -1.95 7.44 -3.17
C SER A 52 -1.00 6.31 -3.54
N GLU A 53 -0.34 6.48 -4.67
CA GLU A 53 0.80 5.66 -5.07
C GLU A 53 1.93 5.69 -4.03
N ASN A 54 2.21 6.87 -3.46
CA ASN A 54 3.27 7.03 -2.47
C ASN A 54 3.00 6.20 -1.20
N LEU A 55 1.75 6.15 -0.75
CA LEU A 55 1.35 5.37 0.41
C LEU A 55 1.52 3.87 0.12
N LEU A 56 1.05 3.40 -1.04
CA LEU A 56 1.22 2.00 -1.43
C LEU A 56 2.68 1.60 -1.58
N LEU A 57 3.48 2.37 -2.32
CA LEU A 57 4.90 2.11 -2.52
C LEU A 57 5.65 2.10 -1.19
N ARG A 58 5.28 2.97 -0.24
CA ARG A 58 5.87 2.96 1.09
C ARG A 58 5.48 1.71 1.87
N LEU A 59 4.22 1.28 1.84
CA LEU A 59 3.79 0.04 2.48
C LEU A 59 4.54 -1.17 1.93
N MET A 60 4.61 -1.30 0.59
CA MET A 60 5.35 -2.36 -0.09
C MET A 60 6.83 -2.39 0.34
N ARG A 61 7.47 -1.22 0.38
CA ARG A 61 8.85 -1.08 0.86
C ARG A 61 8.99 -1.55 2.32
N ARG A 62 8.06 -1.20 3.20
CA ARG A 62 8.09 -1.60 4.61
C ARG A 62 7.90 -3.10 4.82
N ILE A 63 7.15 -3.75 3.93
CA ILE A 63 7.05 -5.21 3.89
C ILE A 63 8.39 -5.82 3.47
N ALA A 64 9.01 -5.32 2.40
CA ALA A 64 10.33 -5.77 1.95
C ALA A 64 11.43 -5.61 3.03
N GLU A 65 11.35 -4.54 3.83
CA GLU A 65 12.24 -4.26 4.96
C GLU A 65 11.85 -5.02 6.26
N LYS A 66 10.86 -5.90 6.20
CA LYS A 66 10.33 -6.69 7.34
C LYS A 66 9.83 -5.83 8.52
N GLN A 67 9.39 -4.61 8.26
CA GLN A 67 8.80 -3.72 9.27
C GLN A 67 7.35 -4.09 9.59
N ILE A 68 6.64 -4.68 8.63
CA ILE A 68 5.30 -5.26 8.78
C ILE A 68 5.22 -6.55 7.94
N SER A 69 4.54 -7.59 8.43
CA SER A 69 4.36 -8.84 7.69
C SER A 69 3.24 -8.72 6.67
N VAL A 70 3.37 -9.41 5.54
CA VAL A 70 2.27 -9.59 4.56
C VAL A 70 1.02 -10.16 5.23
N ASP A 71 1.18 -11.06 6.19
CA ASP A 71 0.04 -11.68 6.90
C ASP A 71 -0.78 -10.67 7.72
N ASN A 72 -0.15 -9.55 8.10
CA ASN A 72 -0.80 -8.45 8.82
C ASN A 72 -1.30 -7.36 7.88
N THR A 73 -1.32 -7.62 6.56
CA THR A 73 -1.75 -6.66 5.54
C THR A 73 -2.69 -7.32 4.55
N ALA A 74 -3.66 -6.55 4.06
CA ALA A 74 -4.51 -6.98 2.96
C ALA A 74 -4.74 -5.78 2.06
N LEU A 75 -4.56 -5.99 0.76
CA LEU A 75 -4.75 -4.96 -0.25
C LEU A 75 -5.90 -5.38 -1.16
N TYR A 76 -6.76 -4.42 -1.45
CA TYR A 76 -7.91 -4.58 -2.31
C TYR A 76 -7.94 -3.45 -3.32
N PHE A 77 -8.20 -3.78 -4.58
CA PHE A 77 -8.45 -2.81 -5.62
C PHE A 77 -9.94 -2.77 -5.89
N CYS A 78 -10.50 -1.57 -5.87
CA CYS A 78 -11.90 -1.34 -6.20
C CYS A 78 -11.97 -0.70 -7.58
N GLN A 79 -12.72 -1.31 -8.50
CA GLN A 79 -12.96 -0.79 -9.84
C GLN A 79 -14.44 -0.82 -10.17
N ILE A 80 -14.86 0.07 -11.08
CA ILE A 80 -16.23 0.07 -11.59
C ILE A 80 -16.23 -0.66 -12.93
N ASN A 81 -17.00 -1.74 -13.02
CA ASN A 81 -17.22 -2.51 -14.24
C ASN A 81 -18.72 -2.61 -14.51
N ASP A 82 -19.16 -2.27 -15.73
CA ASP A 82 -20.57 -2.29 -16.16
C ASP A 82 -21.56 -1.68 -15.14
N SER A 83 -21.18 -0.55 -14.53
CA SER A 83 -21.96 0.15 -13.48
C SER A 83 -22.10 -0.59 -12.14
N THR A 84 -21.26 -1.60 -11.90
CA THR A 84 -21.14 -2.31 -10.62
C THR A 84 -19.75 -2.09 -10.02
N SER A 85 -19.66 -2.07 -8.69
CA SER A 85 -18.37 -1.97 -7.99
C SER A 85 -17.84 -3.37 -7.74
N GLU A 86 -16.68 -3.67 -8.32
CA GLU A 86 -15.97 -4.94 -8.14
C GLU A 86 -14.74 -4.71 -7.26
N ILE A 87 -14.49 -5.64 -6.34
CA ILE A 87 -13.34 -5.62 -5.45
C ILE A 87 -12.46 -6.82 -5.75
N GLU A 88 -11.22 -6.57 -6.16
CA GLU A 88 -10.21 -7.59 -6.37
C GLU A 88 -9.17 -7.57 -5.24
N ARG A 89 -8.84 -8.73 -4.68
CA ARG A 89 -7.74 -8.84 -3.72
C ARG A 89 -6.39 -8.86 -4.44
N LEU A 90 -5.48 -7.99 -4.01
CA LEU A 90 -4.11 -7.97 -4.51
C LEU A 90 -3.23 -8.95 -3.73
N ASN A 91 -2.59 -9.86 -4.46
CA ASN A 91 -1.71 -10.87 -3.93
C ASN A 91 -0.30 -10.30 -3.80
N MET A 92 0.11 -10.02 -2.58
CA MET A 92 1.45 -9.55 -2.25
C MET A 92 2.36 -10.71 -1.82
N ASP A 93 3.62 -10.68 -2.22
CA ASP A 93 4.65 -11.60 -1.72
C ASP A 93 5.45 -11.02 -0.54
N GLU A 94 6.27 -11.87 0.10
CA GLU A 94 7.09 -11.51 1.25
C GLU A 94 8.11 -10.38 0.98
N TYR A 95 8.36 -10.05 -0.29
CA TYR A 95 9.23 -8.96 -0.72
C TYR A 95 8.45 -7.67 -1.02
N GLY A 96 7.16 -7.63 -0.70
CA GLY A 96 6.30 -6.48 -0.93
C GLY A 96 5.88 -6.28 -2.38
N ASN A 97 6.08 -7.27 -3.26
CA ASN A 97 5.64 -7.14 -4.66
C ASN A 97 4.22 -7.64 -4.84
N ILE A 98 3.42 -6.91 -5.61
CA ILE A 98 2.10 -7.36 -6.06
C ILE A 98 2.26 -8.26 -7.29
N ARG A 99 1.61 -9.43 -7.28
CA ARG A 99 1.69 -10.44 -8.35
C ARG A 99 0.65 -10.21 -9.45
N ASN A 100 -0.58 -9.89 -9.06
CA ASN A 100 -1.70 -9.52 -9.94
C ASN A 100 -1.88 -8.00 -9.92
N TRP A 101 -0.95 -7.26 -10.54
CA TRP A 101 -1.16 -5.83 -10.73
C TRP A 101 -2.39 -5.59 -11.61
N PRO A 102 -3.38 -4.79 -11.15
CA PRO A 102 -4.50 -4.42 -12.00
C PRO A 102 -4.03 -3.55 -13.16
N GLN A 103 -4.75 -3.63 -14.27
CA GLN A 103 -4.51 -2.75 -15.39
C GLN A 103 -4.85 -1.30 -15.00
N ASP A 104 -4.02 -0.35 -15.42
CA ASP A 104 -4.22 1.10 -15.20
C ASP A 104 -4.27 1.57 -13.72
N PHE A 105 -3.77 0.76 -12.77
CA PHE A 105 -3.90 0.97 -11.32
C PHE A 105 -3.48 2.37 -10.80
N PHE A 106 -2.43 2.98 -11.34
CA PHE A 106 -2.03 4.38 -11.05
C PHE A 106 -1.83 5.21 -12.32
N GLY A 107 -2.38 4.76 -13.45
CA GLY A 107 -1.89 5.16 -14.76
C GLY A 107 -0.48 4.62 -15.04
N ASP A 108 -0.05 4.72 -16.30
CA ASP A 108 1.13 4.02 -16.80
C ASP A 108 2.44 4.28 -16.03
N ALA A 109 2.58 5.41 -15.32
CA ALA A 109 3.88 5.82 -14.75
C ALA A 109 4.49 4.82 -13.75
N ALA A 110 3.73 4.40 -12.74
CA ALA A 110 4.19 3.46 -11.71
C ALA A 110 4.51 2.07 -12.31
N GLY A 111 3.58 1.60 -13.14
CA GLY A 111 3.69 0.32 -13.84
C GLY A 111 4.90 0.31 -14.79
N GLU A 112 5.10 1.37 -15.56
CA GLU A 112 6.24 1.52 -16.47
C GLU A 112 7.57 1.59 -15.71
N LEU A 113 7.63 2.28 -14.55
CA LEU A 113 8.84 2.29 -13.72
C LEU A 113 9.19 0.88 -13.22
N ILE A 114 8.20 0.13 -12.71
CA ILE A 114 8.41 -1.26 -12.26
C ILE A 114 8.84 -2.16 -13.41
N LYS A 115 8.18 -2.07 -14.58
CA LYS A 115 8.54 -2.82 -15.79
C LYS A 115 9.97 -2.49 -16.24
N LYS A 116 10.33 -1.20 -16.26
CA LYS A 116 11.70 -0.73 -16.57
C LYS A 116 12.72 -1.33 -15.60
N THR A 117 12.48 -1.23 -14.29
CA THR A 117 13.41 -1.76 -13.27
C THR A 117 13.57 -3.28 -13.38
N ARG A 118 12.49 -4.02 -13.67
CA ARG A 118 12.56 -5.48 -13.94
C ARG A 118 13.39 -5.78 -15.20
N ALA A 119 13.17 -5.06 -16.29
CA ALA A 119 13.94 -5.23 -17.53
C ALA A 119 15.43 -4.92 -17.33
N GLU A 120 15.76 -3.86 -16.58
CA GLU A 120 17.14 -3.52 -16.22
C GLU A 120 17.82 -4.63 -15.41
N MET A 121 17.14 -5.21 -14.42
CA MET A 121 17.68 -6.32 -13.62
C MET A 121 17.90 -7.58 -14.46
N GLN A 122 16.97 -7.93 -15.35
CA GLN A 122 17.12 -9.06 -16.26
C GLN A 122 18.31 -8.88 -17.20
N ARG A 123 18.48 -7.68 -17.77
CA ARG A 123 19.63 -7.39 -18.65
C ARG A 123 20.96 -7.50 -17.89
N ARG A 124 21.02 -7.08 -16.63
CA ARG A 124 22.25 -7.19 -15.82
C ARG A 124 22.59 -8.65 -15.47
N LYS A 125 21.58 -9.48 -15.18
CA LYS A 125 21.78 -10.92 -14.91
C LYS A 125 22.22 -11.74 -16.13
N VAL A 126 22.03 -11.24 -17.35
CA VAL A 126 22.47 -11.90 -18.60
C VAL A 126 23.93 -11.56 -18.94
N ILE A 127 24.53 -10.57 -18.26
CA ILE A 127 25.91 -10.13 -18.49
C ILE A 127 26.90 -10.77 -17.48
N GLU A 128 26.38 -11.42 -16.42
CA GLU A 128 27.14 -12.28 -15.49
C GLU A 128 27.02 -13.76 -15.89
#